data_AF-A0A952PB79-F1
#
_entry.id   AF-A0A952PB79-F1
#
_cell.length_a   1.000
_cell.length_b   1.000
_cell.length_c   1.000
_cell.angle_alpha   90.00
_cell.angle_beta   90.00
_cell.angle_gamma   90.00
#
_symmetry.space_group_name_H-M   'P 1'
#
loop_
_entity.id
_entity.type
_entity.pdbx_description
1 polymer ?
#
loop_
_entity_poly.entity_id
_entity_poly.type
_entity_poly.pdbx_seq_one_letter_code
_entity_poly.pdbx_strand_id
1 'polypeptide(L)'
;MSNKWSKAILGLVQVADIAVHVATEQVEPLRIAASLIILGWLAARSRGQAQTRASQLTVIGAYLALNLAFLAQAGLTNPDQGGQLRVLLLVFVLVTLGLAEWLQRQQK
;
A
#
# COMPACT_ATOMS: atom_id res chain seq x y z
N MET A 1 19.56 2.65 4.20
CA MET A 1 18.94 1.32 4.00
C MET A 1 19.09 0.91 2.54
N SER A 2 19.53 -0.32 2.24
CA SER A 2 19.73 -0.75 0.85
C SER A 2 18.40 -0.95 0.11
N ASN A 3 18.39 -0.79 -1.22
CA ASN A 3 17.19 -0.98 -2.06
C ASN A 3 16.54 -2.36 -1.90
N LYS A 4 17.30 -3.40 -1.52
CA LYS A 4 16.77 -4.74 -1.25
C LYS A 4 15.86 -4.74 -0.02
N TRP A 5 16.31 -4.13 1.07
CA TRP A 5 15.54 -4.06 2.32
C TRP A 5 14.30 -3.20 2.17
N SER A 6 14.38 -2.06 1.49
CA SER A 6 13.20 -1.20 1.25
C SER A 6 12.10 -1.94 0.48
N LYS A 7 12.46 -2.69 -0.57
CA LYS A 7 11.49 -3.50 -1.32
C LYS A 7 10.89 -4.62 -0.48
N ALA A 8 11.72 -5.30 0.31
CA ALA A 8 11.27 -6.38 1.18
C ALA A 8 10.29 -5.87 2.24
N ILE A 9 10.63 -4.79 2.93
CA ILE A 9 9.77 -4.17 3.95
C ILE A 9 8.46 -3.67 3.30
N LEU A 10 8.55 -2.98 2.16
CA LEU A 10 7.35 -2.51 1.45
C LEU A 10 6.42 -3.66 1.09
N GLY A 11 6.98 -4.76 0.57
CA GLY A 11 6.23 -5.99 0.27
C GLY A 11 5.59 -6.61 1.51
N LEU A 12 6.34 -6.70 2.62
CA LEU A 12 5.83 -7.21 3.89
C LEU A 12 4.66 -6.37 4.42
N VAL A 13 4.73 -5.04 4.30
CA VAL A 13 3.62 -4.16 4.70
C VAL A 13 2.35 -4.47 3.89
N GLN A 14 2.47 -4.68 2.56
CA GLN A 14 1.28 -4.99 1.74
C GLN A 14 0.71 -6.38 2.04
N VAL A 15 1.58 -7.36 2.28
CA VAL A 15 1.14 -8.72 2.65
C VAL A 15 0.46 -8.70 4.01
N ALA A 16 1.02 -7.97 4.98
CA ALA A 16 0.42 -7.80 6.30
C ALA A 16 -0.95 -7.13 6.21
N ASP A 17 -1.09 -6.09 5.36
CA ASP A 17 -2.38 -5.43 5.14
C ASP A 17 -3.45 -6.40 4.62
N ILE A 18 -3.14 -7.15 3.56
CA ILE A 18 -4.04 -8.16 3.01
C ILE A 18 -4.36 -9.22 4.06
N ALA A 19 -3.35 -9.69 4.81
CA ALA A 19 -3.52 -10.72 5.83
C ALA A 19 -4.45 -10.24 6.96
N VAL A 20 -4.38 -8.98 7.38
CA VAL A 20 -5.31 -8.43 8.37
C VAL A 20 -6.74 -8.51 7.84
N HIS A 21 -7.00 -8.06 6.62
CA HIS A 21 -8.35 -8.10 6.02
C HIS A 21 -8.91 -9.52 5.87
N VAL A 22 -8.06 -10.47 5.52
CA VAL A 22 -8.47 -11.89 5.39
C VAL A 22 -8.68 -12.53 6.77
N ALA A 23 -7.79 -12.26 7.73
CA ALA A 23 -7.83 -12.90 9.05
C ALA A 23 -8.95 -12.36 9.95
N THR A 24 -9.37 -11.11 9.76
CA THR A 24 -10.48 -10.51 10.54
C THR A 24 -11.84 -10.69 9.86
N GLU A 25 -11.92 -11.43 8.75
CA GLU A 25 -13.11 -11.58 7.91
C GLU A 25 -13.73 -10.24 7.42
N GLN A 26 -12.99 -9.14 7.60
CA GLN A 26 -13.35 -7.80 7.14
C GLN A 26 -12.76 -7.60 5.74
N VAL A 27 -13.36 -8.29 4.77
CA VAL A 27 -12.94 -8.21 3.38
C VAL A 27 -13.26 -6.83 2.84
N GLU A 28 -12.25 -5.96 2.78
CA GLU A 28 -12.32 -4.61 2.23
C GLU A 28 -11.67 -4.62 0.83
N PRO A 29 -12.43 -4.84 -0.27
CA PRO A 29 -11.85 -5.17 -1.57
C PRO A 29 -10.97 -4.05 -2.14
N LEU A 30 -11.31 -2.79 -1.86
CA LEU A 30 -10.53 -1.63 -2.28
C LEU A 30 -9.14 -1.58 -1.61
N ARG A 31 -9.05 -1.98 -0.33
CA ARG A 31 -7.78 -2.06 0.40
C ARG A 31 -6.90 -3.16 -0.19
N ILE A 32 -7.47 -4.34 -0.39
CA ILE A 32 -6.78 -5.48 -0.98
C ILE A 32 -6.28 -5.13 -2.40
N ALA A 33 -7.13 -4.54 -3.23
CA ALA A 33 -6.77 -4.09 -4.57
C ALA A 33 -5.62 -3.07 -4.55
N ALA A 34 -5.65 -2.09 -3.62
CA ALA A 34 -4.57 -1.13 -3.47
C ALA A 34 -3.24 -1.82 -3.11
N SER A 35 -3.26 -2.74 -2.15
CA SER A 35 -2.07 -3.50 -1.74
C SER A 35 -1.53 -4.40 -2.86
N LEU A 36 -2.40 -5.00 -3.66
CA LEU A 36 -2.02 -5.77 -4.86
C LEU A 36 -1.35 -4.92 -5.94
N ILE A 37 -1.78 -3.67 -6.13
CA ILE A 37 -1.12 -2.74 -7.08
C ILE A 37 0.35 -2.51 -6.69
N ILE A 38 0.63 -2.28 -5.41
CA ILE A 38 2.00 -2.09 -4.92
C ILE A 38 2.82 -3.37 -5.06
N LEU A 39 2.24 -4.54 -4.76
CA LEU A 39 2.91 -5.84 -4.95
C LEU A 39 3.23 -6.11 -6.43
N GLY A 40 2.31 -5.81 -7.34
CA GLY A 40 2.51 -5.91 -8.78
C GLY A 40 3.66 -5.02 -9.26
N TRP A 41 3.70 -3.77 -8.77
CA TRP A 41 4.80 -2.85 -9.04
C TRP A 41 6.15 -3.35 -8.52
N LEU A 42 6.20 -3.88 -7.29
CA LEU A 42 7.42 -4.48 -6.72
C LEU A 42 7.90 -5.70 -7.51
N ALA A 43 6.97 -6.54 -7.99
CA ALA A 43 7.29 -7.69 -8.83
C ALA A 43 7.88 -7.25 -10.17
N ALA A 44 7.25 -6.29 -10.85
CA ALA A 44 7.75 -5.71 -12.10
C ALA A 44 9.17 -5.14 -11.92
N ARG A 45 9.39 -4.37 -10.84
CA ARG A 45 10.69 -3.79 -10.51
C ARG A 45 11.75 -4.83 -10.16
N SER A 46 11.36 -5.94 -9.54
CA SER A 46 12.30 -7.03 -9.19
C SER A 46 12.70 -7.87 -10.40
N ARG A 47 11.91 -7.85 -11.47
CA ARG A 47 12.24 -8.44 -12.79
C ARG A 47 13.10 -7.51 -13.66
N GLY A 48 13.54 -6.37 -13.15
CA GLY A 48 14.37 -5.42 -13.89
C GLY A 48 13.61 -4.60 -14.94
N GLN A 49 12.27 -4.58 -14.90
CA GLN A 49 11.51 -3.74 -15.81
C GLN A 49 11.81 -2.26 -15.55
N ALA A 50 12.15 -1.53 -16.61
CA ALA A 50 12.38 -0.10 -16.52
C ALA A 50 11.11 0.63 -16.05
N GLN A 51 11.25 1.52 -15.08
CA GLN A 51 10.14 2.28 -14.50
C GLN A 51 10.40 3.76 -14.69
N THR A 52 9.57 4.43 -15.48
CA THR A 52 9.64 5.90 -15.63
C THR A 52 9.08 6.57 -14.39
N ARG A 53 9.46 7.83 -14.14
CA ARG A 53 8.87 8.62 -13.06
C ARG A 53 7.35 8.72 -13.16
N ALA A 54 6.81 8.83 -14.37
CA ALA A 54 5.37 8.84 -14.61
C ALA A 54 4.71 7.53 -14.18
N SER A 55 5.25 6.37 -14.59
CA SER A 55 4.71 5.06 -14.19
C SER A 55 4.69 4.85 -12.68
N GLN A 56 5.73 5.33 -11.98
CA GLN A 56 5.82 5.25 -10.52
C GLN A 56 4.75 6.12 -9.84
N LEU A 57 4.56 7.35 -10.32
CA LEU A 57 3.51 8.24 -9.82
C LEU A 57 2.11 7.69 -10.11
N THR A 58 1.89 7.04 -11.25
CA THR A 58 0.62 6.38 -11.57
C THR A 58 0.31 5.26 -10.57
N VAL A 59 1.29 4.41 -10.24
CA VAL A 59 1.12 3.34 -9.24
C VAL A 59 0.79 3.89 -7.86
N ILE A 60 1.58 4.87 -7.38
CA ILE A 60 1.36 5.49 -6.07
C ILE A 60 0.02 6.23 -6.03
N GLY A 61 -0.33 6.93 -7.12
CA GLY A 61 -1.61 7.63 -7.26
C GLY A 61 -2.79 6.66 -7.25
N ALA A 62 -2.71 5.53 -7.96
CA ALA A 62 -3.76 4.51 -7.95
C ALA A 62 -3.93 3.88 -6.55
N TYR A 63 -2.81 3.57 -5.88
CA TYR A 63 -2.84 3.10 -4.48
C TYR A 63 -3.54 4.09 -3.56
N LEU A 64 -3.19 5.38 -3.64
CA LEU A 64 -3.81 6.44 -2.85
C LEU A 64 -5.30 6.60 -3.17
N ALA A 65 -5.65 6.64 -4.45
CA ALA A 65 -7.03 6.82 -4.89
C ALA A 65 -7.94 5.71 -4.35
N LEU A 66 -7.49 4.45 -4.37
CA LEU A 66 -8.26 3.33 -3.83
C LEU A 66 -8.42 3.40 -2.30
N ASN A 67 -7.37 3.76 -1.56
CA ASN A 67 -7.46 3.93 -0.11
C ASN A 67 -8.36 5.12 0.28
N LEU A 68 -8.32 6.22 -0.48
CA LEU A 68 -9.22 7.36 -0.26
C LEU A 68 -10.66 7.04 -0.63
N ALA A 69 -10.88 6.32 -1.75
CA ALA A 69 -12.21 5.84 -2.13
C ALA A 69 -12.79 4.90 -1.07
N PHE A 70 -11.97 4.04 -0.49
CA PHE A 70 -12.35 3.22 0.65
C PHE A 70 -12.80 4.08 1.85
N LEU A 71 -11.99 5.07 2.26
CA LEU A 71 -12.35 5.96 3.38
C LEU A 71 -13.63 6.75 3.11
N ALA A 72 -13.87 7.14 1.86
CA ALA A 72 -15.10 7.82 1.48
C ALA A 72 -16.35 6.92 1.59
N GLN A 73 -16.20 5.60 1.38
CA GLN A 73 -17.30 4.64 1.48
C GLN A 73 -17.52 4.12 2.90
N ALA A 74 -16.44 3.77 3.60
CA ALA A 74 -16.47 3.08 4.90
C ALA A 74 -16.26 4.00 6.11
N GLY A 75 -15.92 5.28 5.87
CA GLY A 75 -15.64 6.27 6.91
C GLY A 75 -14.26 6.12 7.55
N LEU A 76 -13.92 7.07 8.44
CA LEU A 76 -12.64 7.10 9.18
C LEU A 76 -12.61 6.17 10.40
N THR A 77 -13.76 5.69 10.84
CA THR A 77 -13.93 4.80 11.99
C THR A 77 -14.31 3.40 11.53
N ASN A 78 -13.96 2.38 12.31
CA ASN A 78 -14.33 0.99 12.10
C ASN A 78 -15.52 0.64 13.02
N PRO A 79 -16.75 0.54 12.48
CA PRO A 79 -17.93 0.16 13.27
C PRO A 79 -17.77 -1.21 13.94
N ASP A 80 -17.16 -2.16 13.22
CA ASP A 80 -16.98 -3.54 13.66
C ASP A 80 -15.95 -3.68 14.80
N GLN A 81 -15.19 -2.61 15.10
CA GLN A 81 -14.24 -2.52 16.20
C GLN A 81 -14.69 -1.50 17.25
N GLY A 82 -16.00 -1.33 17.43
CA GLY A 82 -16.55 -0.41 18.44
C GLY A 82 -16.36 1.06 18.09
N GLY A 83 -16.29 1.39 16.79
CA GLY A 83 -16.17 2.78 16.31
C GLY A 83 -14.75 3.36 16.43
N GLN A 84 -13.73 2.54 16.68
CA GLN A 84 -12.34 3.00 16.76
C GLN A 84 -11.87 3.61 15.44
N LEU A 85 -10.95 4.58 15.50
CA LEU A 85 -10.31 5.13 14.31
C LEU A 85 -9.56 4.02 13.56
N ARG A 86 -9.59 4.06 12.23
CA ARG A 86 -8.85 3.16 11.34
C ARG A 86 -7.35 3.49 11.32
N VAL A 87 -6.72 3.52 12.50
CA VAL A 87 -5.31 3.93 12.68
C VAL A 87 -4.37 3.04 11.88
N LEU A 88 -4.61 1.73 11.85
CA LEU A 88 -3.79 0.78 11.09
C LEU A 88 -3.80 1.09 9.58
N LEU A 89 -4.94 1.50 9.02
CA LEU A 89 -5.02 1.96 7.63
C LEU A 89 -4.10 3.16 7.41
N LEU A 90 -4.20 4.17 8.27
CA LEU A 90 -3.40 5.38 8.15
C LEU A 90 -1.91 5.08 8.26
N VAL A 91 -1.53 4.21 9.20
CA VAL A 91 -0.13 3.77 9.37
C VAL A 91 0.36 3.05 8.11
N PHE A 92 -0.39 2.08 7.58
CA PHE A 92 0.01 1.36 6.38
C PHE A 92 0.10 2.26 5.15
N VAL A 93 -0.83 3.20 4.96
CA VAL A 93 -0.77 4.19 3.88
C VAL A 93 0.48 5.05 4.01
N LEU A 94 0.73 5.66 5.17
CA LEU A 94 1.88 6.55 5.36
C LEU A 94 3.22 5.81 5.22
N VAL A 95 3.34 4.60 5.79
CA VAL A 95 4.54 3.77 5.65
C VAL A 95 4.77 3.38 4.19
N THR A 96 3.72 3.01 3.46
CA THR A 96 3.79 2.68 2.03
C THR A 96 4.30 3.87 1.22
N LEU A 97 3.76 5.07 1.44
CA LEU A 97 4.21 6.29 0.77
C LEU A 97 5.68 6.62 1.07
N GLY A 98 6.06 6.58 2.35
CA GLY A 98 7.43 6.87 2.77
C GLY A 98 8.44 5.90 2.15
N LEU A 99 8.13 4.60 2.15
CA LEU A 99 8.98 3.57 1.54
C LEU A 99 9.03 3.67 0.01
N ALA A 100 7.91 4.00 -0.65
CA ALA A 100 7.85 4.18 -2.09
C ALA A 100 8.69 5.39 -2.53
N GLU A 101 8.55 6.53 -1.86
CA GLU A 101 9.36 7.74 -2.11
C GLU A 101 10.85 7.49 -1.83
N TRP A 102 11.17 6.81 -0.73
CA TRP A 102 12.55 6.40 -0.44
C TRP A 102 13.14 5.55 -1.58
N LEU A 103 12.39 4.56 -2.05
CA LEU A 103 12.81 3.68 -3.14
C LEU A 103 12.98 4.44 -4.48
N GLN A 104 12.20 5.49 -4.71
CA GLN A 104 12.31 6.36 -5.87
C GLN A 104 13.58 7.23 -5.81
N ARG A 105 13.94 7.77 -4.64
CA ARG A 105 15.15 8.61 -4.47
C ARG A 105 16.45 7.87 -4.75
N GLN A 106 16.48 6.56 -4.47
CA GLN A 106 17.65 5.71 -4.69
C GLN A 106 17.90 5.35 -6.18
N GLN A 107 17.14 5.92 -7.11
CA GLN A 107 17.34 5.76 -8.57
C GLN A 107 17.86 7.00 -9.27
N LYS A 108 18.04 8.11 -8.55
CA LYS A 108 18.73 9.31 -9.05
C LYS A 108 20.21 9.20 -8.70
#